data_AF-A0A3D0P0L3-F1
#
_entry.id   AF-A0A3D0P0L3-F1
#
_cell.length_a   1.000
_cell.length_b   1.000
_cell.length_c   1.000
_cell.angle_alpha   90.00
_cell.angle_beta   90.00
_cell.angle_gamma   90.00
#
_symmetry.space_group_name_H-M   'P 1'
#
loop_
_entity.id
_entity.type
_entity.pdbx_description
1 polymer ?
#
loop_
_entity_poly.entity_id
_entity_poly.type
_entity_poly.pdbx_seq_one_letter_code
_entity_poly.pdbx_strand_id
1 'polypeptide(L)'
;MAAKKQEEAAVQTVETAEEGGLLDKILTEGRMARDDFQKERAKDMISEFVNQVMSGELTMTKNMDVAINSRIAEIDRLISAQMNEIMHHEDFQKLEGSWRGLHHLVKNTLTGPQLKIRVMSVTKKDLLKDFERALEFDQSTLFRKIYEEEYGTFGGAPYGALIGDFEFGNHPQDMALLEKLSEVAAAAHAPFLSAASADMFGWDTFSEMTEVRDITKIFDRAEYMKWRSFRESEDSRYVGLTLPHVLMREPYGAATKPTESFRFEENVDGTDHKKYLWGNAAYALGTRLTEAFSMHGWCVAIRGVEGGGLVQGLPTHTFQTDEGEVAMKCPTEVAITDRREKEFSDNGFIPLVHCKGTDYAAFFATQSANKA
;
A
#
# COMPACT_ATOMS: atom_id res chain seq x y z
N MET A 1 58.73 88.93 7.94
CA MET A 1 57.47 88.59 7.26
C MET A 1 57.67 87.20 6.66
N ALA A 2 57.32 86.11 7.35
CA ALA A 2 55.98 85.58 7.61
C ALA A 2 55.50 84.61 6.50
N ALA A 3 54.97 83.47 6.95
CA ALA A 3 54.21 82.41 6.25
C ALA A 3 55.05 81.31 5.55
N LYS A 4 54.79 80.01 5.70
CA LYS A 4 53.85 79.23 6.54
C LYS A 4 54.31 77.75 6.44
N LYS A 5 54.55 77.05 7.54
CA LYS A 5 54.67 75.58 7.60
C LYS A 5 53.26 75.03 7.76
N GLN A 6 52.82 74.14 6.87
CA GLN A 6 51.61 73.32 7.07
C GLN A 6 52.04 71.97 7.61
N GLU A 7 51.55 71.65 8.82
CA GLU A 7 51.51 70.32 9.40
C GLU A 7 50.43 69.50 8.68
N GLU A 8 50.79 68.31 8.20
CA GLU A 8 49.82 67.24 7.90
C GLU A 8 49.76 66.30 9.10
N ALA A 9 48.57 66.21 9.70
CA ALA A 9 48.24 65.30 10.77
C ALA A 9 48.08 63.88 10.22
N ALA A 10 48.80 62.93 10.82
CA ALA A 10 48.61 61.50 10.58
C ALA A 10 47.30 61.03 11.24
N VAL A 11 46.34 60.60 10.43
CA VAL A 11 45.16 59.88 10.88
C VAL A 11 45.56 58.42 11.08
N GLN A 12 45.67 57.97 12.33
CA GLN A 12 45.71 56.54 12.66
C GLN A 12 44.28 56.00 12.65
N THR A 13 43.93 55.29 11.58
CA THR A 13 42.81 54.34 11.57
C THR A 13 43.18 53.16 12.45
N VAL A 14 42.46 53.01 13.58
CA VAL A 14 42.51 51.81 14.42
C VAL A 14 41.80 50.70 13.64
N GLU A 15 42.58 49.78 13.05
CA GLU A 15 42.05 48.51 12.57
C GLU A 15 41.55 47.73 13.79
N THR A 16 40.23 47.65 13.91
CA THR A 16 39.58 46.69 14.78
C THR A 16 39.77 45.33 14.12
N ALA A 17 40.73 44.56 14.62
CA ALA A 17 40.84 43.15 14.28
C ALA A 17 39.57 42.46 14.78
N GLU A 18 38.67 42.09 13.87
CA GLU A 18 37.66 41.08 14.13
C GLU A 18 38.41 39.78 14.46
N GLU A 19 38.54 39.47 15.75
CA GLU A 19 38.88 38.13 16.18
C GLU A 19 37.81 37.20 15.62
N GLY A 20 38.13 36.48 14.54
CA GLY A 20 37.31 35.39 14.04
C GLY A 20 36.89 34.51 15.21
N GLY A 21 35.58 34.35 15.38
CA GLY A 21 34.98 33.72 16.55
C GLY A 21 35.58 32.32 16.81
N LEU A 22 35.51 31.85 18.05
CA LEU A 22 36.06 30.54 18.47
C LEU A 22 35.65 29.38 17.52
N LEU A 23 34.44 29.46 16.95
CA LEU A 23 33.91 28.55 15.93
C LEU A 23 34.74 28.54 14.63
N ASP A 24 35.17 29.71 14.14
CA ASP A 24 36.00 29.81 12.94
C ASP A 24 37.40 29.22 13.14
N LYS A 25 37.96 29.36 14.34
CA LYS A 25 39.24 28.74 14.71
C LYS A 25 39.14 27.22 14.78
N ILE A 26 38.08 26.67 15.38
CA ILE A 26 37.85 25.21 15.45
C ILE A 26 37.67 24.61 14.06
N LEU A 27 36.97 25.31 13.15
CA LEU A 27 36.72 24.85 11.78
C LEU A 27 37.98 24.86 10.91
N THR A 28 38.85 25.85 11.09
CA THR A 28 40.13 25.94 10.37
C THR A 28 41.17 24.94 10.91
N GLU A 29 41.25 24.74 12.23
CA GLU A 29 42.19 23.79 12.85
C GLU A 29 41.74 22.32 12.69
N GLY A 30 40.43 22.05 12.69
CA GLY A 30 39.85 20.71 12.56
C GLY A 30 39.84 20.12 11.15
N ARG A 31 40.29 20.86 10.12
CA ARG A 31 40.29 20.46 8.69
C ARG A 31 38.93 19.92 8.19
N MET A 32 37.81 20.39 8.73
CA MET A 32 36.49 19.81 8.45
C MET A 32 35.83 20.28 7.15
N ALA A 33 36.36 21.32 6.49
CA ALA A 33 35.72 21.90 5.30
C ALA A 33 36.74 22.38 4.26
N ARG A 34 36.55 21.99 3.00
CA ARG A 34 37.38 22.44 1.86
C ARG A 34 36.75 23.57 1.05
N ASP A 35 35.46 23.81 1.23
CA ASP A 35 34.64 24.77 0.49
C ASP A 35 33.76 25.58 1.47
N ASP A 36 33.34 26.78 1.09
CA ASP A 36 32.63 27.71 1.98
C ASP A 36 31.24 27.19 2.39
N PHE A 37 30.56 26.45 1.51
CA PHE A 37 29.32 25.75 1.84
C PHE A 37 29.50 24.67 2.93
N GLN A 38 30.65 23.97 2.93
CA GLN A 38 30.95 22.98 3.96
C GLN A 38 31.26 23.63 5.31
N LYS A 39 31.87 24.82 5.31
CA LYS A 39 32.14 25.58 6.54
C LYS A 39 30.84 26.04 7.20
N GLU A 40 29.89 26.54 6.42
CA GLU A 40 28.59 27.00 6.93
C GLU A 40 27.80 25.85 7.55
N ARG A 41 27.68 24.71 6.84
CA ARG A 41 27.06 23.51 7.40
C ARG A 41 27.74 22.99 8.67
N ALA A 42 29.07 23.08 8.74
CA ALA A 42 29.82 22.68 9.92
C ALA A 42 29.61 23.64 11.10
N LYS A 43 29.46 24.95 10.85
CA LYS A 43 29.05 25.93 11.88
C LYS A 43 27.67 25.58 12.44
N ASP A 44 26.72 25.24 11.59
CA ASP A 44 25.36 24.89 12.01
C ASP A 44 25.37 23.62 12.89
N MET A 45 26.07 22.57 12.46
CA MET A 45 26.16 21.31 13.23
C MET A 45 26.80 21.52 14.60
N ILE A 46 27.89 22.30 14.69
CA ILE A 46 28.55 22.59 15.96
C ILE A 46 27.67 23.47 16.85
N SER A 47 26.97 24.46 16.27
CA SER A 47 26.05 25.33 17.02
C SER A 47 24.90 24.52 17.61
N GLU A 48 24.29 23.63 16.84
CA GLU A 48 23.23 22.75 17.30
C GLU A 48 23.72 21.79 18.39
N PHE A 49 24.91 21.20 18.22
CA PHE A 49 25.52 20.37 19.24
C PHE A 49 25.74 21.14 20.56
N VAL A 50 26.28 22.36 20.50
CA VAL A 50 26.47 23.21 21.70
C VAL A 50 25.12 23.54 22.34
N ASN A 51 24.08 23.85 21.56
CA ASN A 51 22.74 24.12 22.08
C ASN A 51 22.17 22.91 22.84
N GLN A 52 22.31 21.70 22.30
CA GLN A 52 21.83 20.47 22.95
C GLN A 52 22.58 20.12 24.24
N VAL A 53 23.86 20.50 24.32
CA VAL A 53 24.65 20.38 25.55
C VAL A 53 24.16 21.39 26.58
N MET A 54 23.92 22.64 26.16
CA MET A 54 23.48 23.72 27.03
C MET A 54 22.05 23.53 27.53
N SER A 55 21.17 22.90 26.74
CA SER A 55 19.79 22.54 27.15
C SER A 55 19.76 21.34 28.10
N GLY A 56 20.88 20.66 28.32
CA GLY A 56 20.98 19.47 29.16
C GLY A 56 20.48 18.18 28.49
N GLU A 57 20.16 18.23 27.20
CA GLU A 57 19.73 17.08 26.41
C GLU A 57 20.88 16.11 26.09
N LEU A 58 22.12 16.60 26.06
CA LEU A 58 23.32 15.79 25.88
C LEU A 58 24.25 15.90 27.11
N THR A 59 24.44 14.79 27.83
CA THR A 59 25.32 14.76 29.00
C THR A 59 26.78 14.54 28.59
N MET A 60 27.64 15.50 28.92
CA MET A 60 29.08 15.42 28.66
C MET A 60 29.70 14.23 29.41
N THR A 61 30.06 13.18 28.69
CA THR A 61 30.70 11.97 29.23
C THR A 61 32.12 11.82 28.70
N LYS A 62 32.94 10.99 29.37
CA LYS A 62 34.32 10.70 28.93
C LYS A 62 34.40 10.10 27.51
N ASN A 63 33.33 9.46 27.05
CA ASN A 63 33.22 8.92 25.69
C ASN A 63 32.10 9.64 24.93
N MET A 64 32.47 10.68 24.18
CA MET A 64 31.53 11.52 23.45
C MET A 64 30.80 10.75 22.35
N ASP A 65 31.46 9.79 21.73
CA ASP A 65 30.87 8.97 20.66
C ASP A 65 29.67 8.18 21.17
N VAL A 66 29.73 7.68 22.41
CA VAL A 66 28.61 6.96 23.04
C VAL A 66 27.45 7.91 23.33
N ALA A 67 27.74 9.12 23.84
CA ALA A 67 26.71 10.12 24.13
C ALA A 67 25.99 10.58 22.85
N ILE A 68 26.75 10.84 21.77
CA ILE A 68 26.20 11.22 20.47
C ILE A 68 25.35 10.09 19.89
N ASN A 69 25.85 8.85 19.87
CA ASN A 69 25.08 7.71 19.36
C ASN A 69 23.80 7.45 20.18
N SER A 70 23.85 7.64 21.50
CA SER A 70 22.66 7.53 22.35
C SER A 70 21.63 8.62 22.02
N ARG A 71 22.08 9.85 21.76
CA ARG A 71 21.20 10.95 21.38
C ARG A 71 20.58 10.73 19.99
N ILE A 72 21.37 10.24 19.03
CA ILE A 72 20.87 9.85 17.71
C ILE A 72 19.79 8.76 17.87
N ALA A 73 20.04 7.73 18.68
CA ALA A 73 19.05 6.68 18.93
C ALA A 73 17.75 7.21 19.56
N GLU A 74 17.84 8.21 20.43
CA GLU A 74 16.65 8.88 20.99
C GLU A 74 15.87 9.66 19.92
N ILE A 75 16.57 10.41 19.06
CA ILE A 75 15.97 11.12 17.93
C ILE A 75 15.31 10.11 16.97
N ASP A 76 16.00 9.04 16.59
CA ASP A 76 15.47 7.97 15.75
C ASP A 76 14.21 7.34 16.35
N ARG A 77 14.16 7.15 17.68
CA ARG A 77 12.97 6.66 18.40
C ARG A 77 11.80 7.64 18.28
N LEU A 78 12.04 8.94 18.45
CA LEU A 78 11.00 9.96 18.34
C LEU A 78 10.47 10.08 16.91
N ILE A 79 11.37 10.10 15.91
CA ILE A 79 10.99 10.14 14.50
C ILE A 79 10.24 8.85 14.12
N SER A 80 10.68 7.68 14.60
CA SER A 80 10.00 6.41 14.35
C SER A 80 8.60 6.41 14.94
N ALA A 81 8.41 6.91 16.17
CA ALA A 81 7.08 7.03 16.77
C ALA A 81 6.16 7.91 15.91
N GLN A 82 6.64 9.08 15.48
CA GLN A 82 5.86 9.99 14.63
C GLN A 82 5.57 9.38 13.24
N MET A 83 6.54 8.67 12.66
CA MET A 83 6.38 8.03 11.36
C MET A 83 5.36 6.89 11.43
N ASN A 84 5.35 6.11 12.52
CA ASN A 84 4.33 5.09 12.76
C ASN A 84 2.92 5.70 12.76
N GLU A 85 2.70 6.80 13.47
CA GLU A 85 1.39 7.48 13.48
C GLU A 85 0.96 7.95 12.07
N ILE A 86 1.90 8.45 11.26
CA ILE A 86 1.59 8.89 9.89
C ILE A 86 1.29 7.68 8.99
N MET A 87 2.13 6.64 9.06
CA MET A 87 2.04 5.48 8.19
C MET A 87 0.88 4.55 8.53
N HIS A 88 0.48 4.49 9.80
CA HIS A 88 -0.65 3.67 10.28
C HIS A 88 -1.98 4.43 10.25
N HIS A 89 -2.00 5.68 9.76
CA HIS A 89 -3.25 6.41 9.55
C HIS A 89 -4.05 5.77 8.40
N GLU A 90 -5.35 5.54 8.62
CA GLU A 90 -6.23 4.82 7.69
C GLU A 90 -6.20 5.38 6.25
N ASP A 91 -6.26 6.70 6.10
CA ASP A 91 -6.20 7.35 4.78
C ASP A 91 -4.87 7.10 4.04
N PHE A 92 -3.76 7.09 4.78
CA PHE A 92 -2.44 6.84 4.19
C PHE A 92 -2.29 5.37 3.83
N GLN A 93 -2.66 4.46 4.73
CA GLN A 93 -2.63 3.02 4.45
C GLN A 93 -3.51 2.65 3.26
N LYS A 94 -4.70 3.24 3.14
CA LYS A 94 -5.57 3.00 1.99
C LYS A 94 -4.92 3.44 0.68
N LEU A 95 -4.35 4.64 0.66
CA LEU A 95 -3.63 5.15 -0.50
C LEU A 95 -2.40 4.29 -0.84
N GLU A 96 -1.61 3.94 0.17
CA GLU A 96 -0.40 3.12 0.02
C GLU A 96 -0.76 1.71 -0.45
N GLY A 97 -1.80 1.09 0.11
CA GLY A 97 -2.30 -0.24 -0.27
C GLY A 97 -2.73 -0.29 -1.73
N SER A 98 -3.50 0.70 -2.18
CA SER A 98 -3.92 0.84 -3.58
C SER A 98 -2.73 0.98 -4.54
N TRP A 99 -1.81 1.92 -4.26
CA TRP A 99 -0.67 2.16 -5.13
C TRP A 99 0.36 1.02 -5.11
N ARG A 100 0.53 0.35 -3.97
CA ARG A 100 1.39 -0.83 -3.89
C ARG A 100 0.77 -2.03 -4.59
N GLY A 101 -0.55 -2.21 -4.49
CA GLY A 101 -1.27 -3.23 -5.24
C GLY A 101 -1.14 -3.02 -6.76
N LEU A 102 -1.33 -1.79 -7.23
CA LEU A 102 -1.09 -1.44 -8.63
C LEU A 102 0.38 -1.64 -9.02
N HIS A 103 1.33 -1.23 -8.18
CA HIS A 103 2.75 -1.46 -8.42
C HIS A 103 3.08 -2.96 -8.49
N HIS A 104 2.48 -3.78 -7.63
CA HIS A 104 2.60 -5.24 -7.66
C HIS A 104 2.09 -5.80 -8.99
N LEU A 105 0.91 -5.37 -9.45
CA LEU A 105 0.37 -5.79 -10.74
C LEU A 105 1.30 -5.42 -11.90
N VAL A 106 1.79 -4.17 -11.93
CA VAL A 106 2.66 -3.68 -13.01
C VAL A 106 4.01 -4.40 -13.01
N LYS A 107 4.63 -4.59 -11.83
CA LYS A 107 5.95 -5.23 -11.72
C LYS A 107 5.93 -6.72 -12.08
N ASN A 108 4.85 -7.42 -11.75
CA ASN A 108 4.71 -8.85 -12.01
C ASN A 108 4.04 -9.15 -13.35
N THR A 109 3.79 -8.14 -14.19
CA THR A 109 3.21 -8.31 -15.51
C THR A 109 4.24 -8.06 -16.60
N LEU A 110 4.39 -9.01 -17.52
CA LEU A 110 5.21 -8.88 -18.73
C LEU A 110 4.49 -8.00 -19.76
N THR A 111 4.48 -6.69 -19.52
CA THR A 111 3.87 -5.72 -20.45
C THR A 111 4.61 -5.67 -21.79
N GLY A 112 3.86 -5.46 -22.86
CA GLY A 112 4.40 -5.43 -24.22
C GLY A 112 3.34 -4.98 -25.24
N PRO A 113 3.57 -5.20 -26.55
CA PRO A 113 2.63 -4.80 -27.59
C PRO A 113 1.24 -5.44 -27.42
N GLN A 114 1.18 -6.68 -26.95
CA GLN A 114 -0.05 -7.46 -26.77
C GLN A 114 -0.66 -7.35 -25.36
N LEU A 115 0.09 -6.88 -24.36
CA LEU A 115 -0.36 -6.81 -22.97
C LEU A 115 -0.12 -5.41 -22.42
N LYS A 116 -1.22 -4.69 -22.21
CA LYS A 116 -1.22 -3.30 -21.72
C LYS A 116 -2.04 -3.20 -20.46
N ILE A 117 -1.56 -2.42 -19.50
CA ILE A 117 -2.31 -2.03 -18.30
C ILE A 117 -2.71 -0.57 -18.47
N ARG A 118 -4.01 -0.28 -18.42
CA ARG A 118 -4.54 1.09 -18.44
C ARG A 118 -5.16 1.38 -17.09
N VAL A 119 -4.80 2.52 -16.51
CA VAL A 119 -5.23 2.91 -15.17
C VAL A 119 -6.19 4.09 -15.28
N MET A 120 -7.33 3.98 -14.60
CA MET A 120 -8.29 5.07 -14.45
C MET A 120 -8.49 5.32 -12.96
N SER A 121 -8.09 6.50 -12.50
CA SER A 121 -8.33 6.93 -11.12
C SER A 121 -9.79 7.35 -10.98
N VAL A 122 -10.54 6.64 -10.13
CA VAL A 122 -11.94 6.97 -9.84
C VAL A 122 -12.29 6.46 -8.44
N THR A 123 -13.08 7.23 -7.69
CA THR A 123 -13.57 6.77 -6.38
C THR A 123 -14.85 5.96 -6.55
N LYS A 124 -15.11 5.03 -5.62
CA LYS A 124 -16.36 4.25 -5.58
C LYS A 124 -17.61 5.15 -5.58
N LYS A 125 -17.54 6.29 -4.88
CA LYS A 125 -18.63 7.29 -4.81
C LYS A 125 -18.86 7.99 -6.14
N ASP A 126 -17.79 8.28 -6.89
CA ASP A 126 -17.92 8.93 -8.20
C ASP A 126 -18.47 7.97 -9.25
N LEU A 127 -18.09 6.69 -9.21
CA LEU A 127 -18.70 5.66 -10.06
C LEU A 127 -20.20 5.52 -9.79
N LEU A 128 -20.61 5.44 -8.52
CA LEU A 128 -22.03 5.37 -8.17
C LEU A 128 -22.79 6.60 -8.69
N LYS A 129 -22.25 7.81 -8.49
CA LYS A 129 -22.85 9.05 -8.99
C LYS A 129 -22.93 9.11 -10.52
N ASP A 130 -21.95 8.53 -11.23
CA ASP A 130 -21.97 8.46 -12.70
C ASP A 130 -23.16 7.61 -13.17
N PHE A 131 -23.37 6.44 -12.54
CA PHE A 131 -24.50 5.58 -12.84
C PHE A 131 -25.85 6.16 -12.40
N GLU A 132 -25.92 6.87 -11.27
CA GLU A 132 -27.16 7.54 -10.82
C GLU A 132 -27.57 8.71 -11.73
N ARG A 133 -26.61 9.33 -12.44
CA ARG A 133 -26.88 10.42 -13.39
C ARG A 133 -27.31 9.91 -14.76
N ALA A 134 -26.87 8.71 -15.13
CA ALA A 134 -27.27 8.07 -16.37
C ALA A 134 -28.69 7.49 -16.24
N LEU A 135 -29.49 7.59 -17.31
CA LEU A 135 -30.81 6.95 -17.33
C LEU A 135 -30.68 5.42 -17.37
N GLU A 136 -29.69 4.94 -18.12
CA GLU A 136 -29.34 3.54 -18.33
C GLU A 136 -27.82 3.38 -18.25
N PHE A 137 -27.34 2.17 -17.98
CA PHE A 137 -25.91 1.91 -17.77
C PHE A 137 -25.05 2.22 -19.01
N ASP A 138 -25.62 2.06 -20.21
CA ASP A 138 -24.97 2.29 -21.50
C ASP A 138 -24.73 3.78 -21.81
N GLN A 139 -25.35 4.69 -21.04
CA GLN A 139 -25.14 6.14 -21.13
C GLN A 139 -24.15 6.66 -20.08
N SER A 140 -23.59 5.79 -19.25
CA SER A 140 -22.61 6.16 -18.23
C SER A 140 -21.26 6.56 -18.85
N THR A 141 -20.51 7.38 -18.13
CA THR A 141 -19.14 7.73 -18.53
C THR A 141 -18.25 6.49 -18.53
N LEU A 142 -18.47 5.57 -17.59
CA LEU A 142 -17.73 4.31 -17.54
C LEU A 142 -17.97 3.45 -18.78
N PHE A 143 -19.23 3.29 -19.20
CA PHE A 143 -19.57 2.51 -20.39
C PHE A 143 -18.93 3.10 -21.65
N ARG A 144 -19.00 4.42 -21.84
CA ARG A 144 -18.33 5.07 -22.98
C ARG A 144 -16.83 4.76 -23.03
N LYS A 145 -16.15 4.78 -21.88
CA LYS A 145 -14.68 4.54 -21.81
C LYS A 145 -14.29 3.09 -22.04
N ILE A 146 -15.12 2.15 -21.60
CA ILE A 146 -14.81 0.71 -21.66
C ILE A 146 -15.32 0.13 -22.98
N TYR A 147 -16.57 0.42 -23.33
CA TYR A 147 -17.24 -0.13 -24.50
C TYR A 147 -17.05 0.77 -25.72
N GLU A 148 -17.59 2.00 -25.73
CA GLU A 148 -17.67 2.80 -26.97
C GLU A 148 -16.30 3.18 -27.52
N GLU A 149 -15.40 3.71 -26.70
CA GLU A 149 -14.07 4.18 -27.12
C GLU A 149 -13.15 3.04 -27.58
N GLU A 150 -13.39 1.80 -27.16
CA GLU A 150 -12.51 0.66 -27.42
C GLU A 150 -13.24 -0.51 -28.09
N TYR A 151 -14.02 -1.29 -27.34
CA TYR A 151 -14.67 -2.51 -27.85
C TYR A 151 -15.62 -2.24 -29.03
N GLY A 152 -16.40 -1.17 -28.97
CA GLY A 152 -17.37 -0.76 -29.98
C GLY A 152 -16.78 0.06 -31.13
N THR A 153 -15.51 0.47 -31.06
CA THR A 153 -14.85 1.29 -32.08
C THR A 153 -13.99 0.44 -33.01
N PHE A 154 -14.15 0.63 -34.32
CA PHE A 154 -13.32 -0.04 -35.32
C PHE A 154 -11.84 0.34 -35.15
N GLY A 155 -10.99 -0.67 -34.90
CA GLY A 155 -9.56 -0.47 -34.62
C GLY A 155 -9.22 -0.15 -33.16
N GLY A 156 -10.20 -0.18 -32.25
CA GLY A 156 -9.98 -0.07 -30.81
C GLY A 156 -9.29 -1.31 -30.20
N ALA A 157 -8.86 -1.19 -28.95
CA ALA A 157 -8.20 -2.26 -28.21
C ALA A 157 -9.09 -2.71 -27.04
N PRO A 158 -9.91 -3.78 -27.19
CA PRO A 158 -10.85 -4.19 -26.18
C PRO A 158 -10.14 -4.61 -24.88
N TYR A 159 -10.78 -4.32 -23.75
CA TYR A 159 -10.26 -4.69 -22.44
C TYR A 159 -10.50 -6.17 -22.17
N GLY A 160 -9.46 -6.90 -21.77
CA GLY A 160 -9.59 -8.33 -21.46
C GLY A 160 -10.18 -8.61 -20.07
N ALA A 161 -9.96 -7.72 -19.11
CA ALA A 161 -10.52 -7.77 -17.77
C ALA A 161 -10.47 -6.38 -17.14
N LEU A 162 -11.33 -6.13 -16.16
CA LEU A 162 -11.40 -4.91 -15.38
C LEU A 162 -11.03 -5.23 -13.94
N ILE A 163 -9.98 -4.59 -13.40
CA ILE A 163 -9.59 -4.75 -12.00
C ILE A 163 -10.08 -3.54 -11.22
N GLY A 164 -11.04 -3.76 -10.33
CA GLY A 164 -11.56 -2.79 -9.40
C GLY A 164 -10.79 -2.81 -8.09
N ASP A 165 -10.14 -1.71 -7.75
CA ASP A 165 -9.56 -1.53 -6.42
C ASP A 165 -10.60 -1.05 -5.41
N PHE A 166 -11.66 -1.85 -5.30
CA PHE A 166 -12.78 -1.61 -4.41
C PHE A 166 -13.09 -2.86 -3.60
N GLU A 167 -13.58 -2.62 -2.39
CA GLU A 167 -14.14 -3.64 -1.54
C GLU A 167 -15.66 -3.47 -1.51
N PHE A 168 -16.40 -4.55 -1.71
CA PHE A 168 -17.86 -4.55 -1.71
C PHE A 168 -18.40 -5.29 -0.49
N GLY A 169 -19.24 -4.59 0.30
CA GLY A 169 -20.00 -5.16 1.41
C GLY A 169 -21.45 -5.44 1.04
N ASN A 170 -22.29 -5.74 2.03
CA ASN A 170 -23.72 -6.01 1.82
C ASN A 170 -24.59 -4.74 1.70
N HIS A 171 -23.99 -3.55 1.76
CA HIS A 171 -24.69 -2.28 1.76
C HIS A 171 -25.47 -2.06 0.44
N PRO A 172 -26.69 -1.51 0.45
CA PRO A 172 -27.50 -1.35 -0.77
C PRO A 172 -26.82 -0.56 -1.89
N GLN A 173 -26.03 0.46 -1.57
CA GLN A 173 -25.26 1.23 -2.57
C GLN A 173 -24.16 0.39 -3.23
N ASP A 174 -23.55 -0.52 -2.48
CA ASP A 174 -22.53 -1.43 -3.00
C ASP A 174 -23.15 -2.45 -3.94
N MET A 175 -24.32 -2.99 -3.59
CA MET A 175 -25.07 -3.90 -4.45
C MET A 175 -25.55 -3.22 -5.73
N ALA A 176 -26.08 -2.00 -5.64
CA ALA A 176 -26.49 -1.23 -6.81
C ALA A 176 -25.32 -0.93 -7.76
N LEU A 177 -24.15 -0.58 -7.20
CA LEU A 177 -22.95 -0.37 -7.99
C LEU A 177 -22.46 -1.68 -8.64
N LEU A 178 -22.46 -2.79 -7.91
CA LEU A 178 -22.10 -4.12 -8.42
C LEU A 178 -22.98 -4.55 -9.60
N GLU A 179 -24.30 -4.31 -9.48
CA GLU A 179 -25.27 -4.58 -10.54
C GLU A 179 -24.91 -3.80 -11.81
N LYS A 180 -24.70 -2.47 -11.71
CA LYS A 180 -24.31 -1.63 -12.85
C LYS A 180 -22.95 -1.96 -13.45
N LEU A 181 -21.97 -2.31 -12.61
CA LEU A 181 -20.67 -2.79 -13.07
C LEU A 181 -20.78 -4.12 -13.80
N SER A 182 -21.66 -5.02 -13.37
CA SER A 182 -21.90 -6.30 -14.02
C SER A 182 -22.50 -6.12 -15.42
N GLU A 183 -23.45 -5.20 -15.60
CA GLU A 183 -24.05 -4.85 -16.89
C GLU A 183 -22.98 -4.33 -17.88
N VAL A 184 -22.11 -3.40 -17.42
CA VAL A 184 -21.00 -2.87 -18.24
C VAL A 184 -19.98 -3.97 -18.58
N ALA A 185 -19.61 -4.81 -17.61
CA ALA A 185 -18.68 -5.90 -17.79
C ALA A 185 -19.20 -6.95 -18.78
N ALA A 186 -20.49 -7.28 -18.70
CA ALA A 186 -21.17 -8.20 -19.60
C ALA A 186 -21.22 -7.65 -21.03
N ALA A 187 -21.58 -6.37 -21.20
CA ALA A 187 -21.63 -5.73 -22.51
C ALA A 187 -20.25 -5.66 -23.18
N ALA A 188 -19.18 -5.38 -22.43
CA ALA A 188 -17.81 -5.31 -22.94
C ALA A 188 -17.10 -6.66 -23.04
N HIS A 189 -17.74 -7.75 -22.59
CA HIS A 189 -17.12 -9.08 -22.41
C HIS A 189 -15.81 -9.04 -21.60
N ALA A 190 -15.73 -8.14 -20.63
CA ALA A 190 -14.55 -7.90 -19.81
C ALA A 190 -14.91 -8.13 -18.34
N PRO A 191 -14.58 -9.30 -17.74
CA PRO A 191 -14.95 -9.59 -16.37
C PRO A 191 -14.38 -8.56 -15.40
N PHE A 192 -15.22 -8.12 -14.47
CA PHE A 192 -14.90 -7.21 -13.38
C PHE A 192 -14.47 -7.98 -12.14
N LEU A 193 -13.23 -7.73 -11.70
CA LEU A 193 -12.59 -8.43 -10.60
C LEU A 193 -12.28 -7.41 -9.50
N SER A 194 -12.82 -7.64 -8.30
CA SER A 194 -12.66 -6.75 -7.14
C SER A 194 -12.48 -7.57 -5.87
N ALA A 195 -12.57 -6.96 -4.70
CA ALA A 195 -12.60 -7.65 -3.41
C ALA A 195 -13.98 -7.58 -2.75
N ALA A 196 -14.30 -8.59 -1.94
CA ALA A 196 -15.35 -8.49 -0.94
C ALA A 196 -14.78 -7.91 0.36
N SER A 197 -15.51 -7.03 1.05
CA SER A 197 -15.13 -6.56 2.39
C SER A 197 -15.56 -7.57 3.47
N ALA A 198 -15.02 -7.44 4.68
CA ALA A 198 -15.51 -8.18 5.85
C ALA A 198 -17.01 -7.90 6.12
N ASP A 199 -17.47 -6.67 5.87
CA ASP A 199 -18.89 -6.27 5.99
C ASP A 199 -19.83 -7.10 5.11
N MET A 200 -19.35 -7.69 4.00
CA MET A 200 -20.14 -8.63 3.20
C MET A 200 -20.64 -9.79 4.05
N PHE A 201 -19.91 -10.19 5.08
CA PHE A 201 -20.26 -11.30 5.97
C PHE A 201 -20.87 -10.82 7.29
N GLY A 202 -21.01 -9.50 7.47
CA GLY A 202 -21.42 -8.88 8.72
C GLY A 202 -20.34 -8.94 9.80
N TRP A 203 -19.07 -8.94 9.39
CA TRP A 203 -17.91 -8.93 10.28
C TRP A 203 -17.21 -7.57 10.22
N ASP A 204 -16.58 -7.16 11.31
CA ASP A 204 -15.70 -5.99 11.30
C ASP A 204 -14.32 -6.36 10.73
N THR A 205 -13.90 -7.62 10.90
CA THR A 205 -12.61 -8.14 10.41
C THR A 205 -12.72 -9.57 9.88
N PHE A 206 -11.84 -9.96 8.94
CA PHE A 206 -11.81 -11.33 8.43
C PHE A 206 -11.39 -12.38 9.48
N SER A 207 -10.83 -11.97 10.62
CA SER A 207 -10.49 -12.85 11.74
C SER A 207 -11.73 -13.51 12.37
N GLU A 208 -12.90 -12.86 12.33
CA GLU A 208 -14.17 -13.38 12.87
C GLU A 208 -14.69 -14.61 12.11
N MET A 209 -14.12 -14.93 10.94
CA MET A 209 -14.43 -16.14 10.16
C MET A 209 -14.30 -17.43 11.00
N THR A 210 -13.41 -17.47 11.99
CA THR A 210 -13.23 -18.65 12.84
C THR A 210 -14.43 -18.95 13.74
N GLU A 211 -15.25 -17.96 14.04
CA GLU A 211 -16.39 -18.08 14.95
C GLU A 211 -17.66 -18.61 14.26
N VAL A 212 -17.78 -18.41 12.96
CA VAL A 212 -18.99 -18.75 12.20
C VAL A 212 -18.99 -20.22 11.80
N ARG A 213 -19.91 -21.05 12.29
CA ARG A 213 -19.94 -22.49 11.93
C ARG A 213 -20.12 -22.76 10.41
N ASP A 214 -20.97 -21.98 9.76
CA ASP A 214 -21.42 -22.17 8.37
C ASP A 214 -21.62 -20.79 7.70
N ILE A 215 -20.79 -20.47 6.70
CA ILE A 215 -20.81 -19.19 6.00
C ILE A 215 -22.09 -19.05 5.16
N THR A 216 -22.58 -20.14 4.57
CA THR A 216 -23.75 -20.10 3.68
C THR A 216 -24.99 -19.57 4.40
N LYS A 217 -25.14 -19.90 5.70
CA LYS A 217 -26.27 -19.42 6.52
C LYS A 217 -26.28 -17.92 6.77
N ILE A 218 -25.15 -17.22 6.62
CA ILE A 218 -25.12 -15.75 6.68
C ILE A 218 -26.04 -15.20 5.59
N PHE A 219 -25.88 -15.73 4.37
CA PHE A 219 -26.58 -15.28 3.18
C PHE A 219 -28.04 -15.71 3.10
N ASP A 220 -28.58 -16.47 4.06
CA ASP A 220 -30.01 -16.81 4.13
C ASP A 220 -30.87 -15.69 4.76
N ARG A 221 -30.24 -14.77 5.50
CA ARG A 221 -30.93 -13.69 6.22
C ARG A 221 -31.59 -12.70 5.24
N ALA A 222 -32.60 -11.97 5.72
CA ALA A 222 -33.35 -11.02 4.90
C ALA A 222 -32.47 -9.85 4.38
N GLU A 223 -31.45 -9.45 5.13
CA GLU A 223 -30.51 -8.39 4.74
C GLU A 223 -29.73 -8.71 3.45
N TYR A 224 -29.55 -9.99 3.14
CA TYR A 224 -28.84 -10.46 1.94
C TYR A 224 -29.75 -10.72 0.73
N MET A 225 -31.02 -10.29 0.76
CA MET A 225 -31.92 -10.47 -0.39
C MET A 225 -31.35 -9.89 -1.69
N LYS A 226 -30.75 -8.70 -1.62
CA LYS A 226 -30.13 -8.05 -2.80
C LYS A 226 -28.94 -8.83 -3.34
N TRP A 227 -28.08 -9.34 -2.45
CA TRP A 227 -26.97 -10.21 -2.84
C TRP A 227 -27.46 -11.49 -3.53
N ARG A 228 -28.47 -12.17 -2.95
CA ARG A 228 -29.06 -13.36 -3.58
C ARG A 228 -29.65 -13.05 -4.96
N SER A 229 -30.43 -11.98 -5.08
CA SER A 229 -30.97 -11.54 -6.39
C SER A 229 -29.87 -11.23 -7.40
N PHE A 230 -28.81 -10.55 -6.99
CA PHE A 230 -27.66 -10.26 -7.84
C PHE A 230 -27.01 -11.55 -8.35
N ARG A 231 -26.78 -12.54 -7.48
CA ARG A 231 -26.20 -13.83 -7.88
C ARG A 231 -27.06 -14.63 -8.86
N GLU A 232 -28.38 -14.47 -8.82
CA GLU A 232 -29.29 -15.13 -9.77
C GLU A 232 -29.36 -14.38 -11.13
N SER A 233 -28.84 -13.14 -11.20
CA SER A 233 -28.75 -12.38 -12.46
C SER A 233 -27.72 -12.97 -13.42
N GLU A 234 -28.00 -12.95 -14.71
CA GLU A 234 -27.09 -13.46 -15.75
C GLU A 234 -25.77 -12.66 -15.82
N ASP A 235 -25.84 -11.34 -15.64
CA ASP A 235 -24.67 -10.46 -15.74
C ASP A 235 -23.67 -10.66 -14.60
N SER A 236 -24.11 -11.20 -13.46
CA SER A 236 -23.23 -11.52 -12.32
C SER A 236 -22.14 -12.57 -12.64
N ARG A 237 -22.25 -13.25 -13.78
CA ARG A 237 -21.22 -14.16 -14.32
C ARG A 237 -19.92 -13.43 -14.64
N TYR A 238 -20.01 -12.13 -14.94
CA TYR A 238 -18.86 -11.29 -15.25
C TYR A 238 -18.23 -10.66 -14.02
N VAL A 239 -18.68 -10.97 -12.80
CA VAL A 239 -18.13 -10.41 -11.57
C VAL A 239 -17.42 -11.48 -10.75
N GLY A 240 -16.18 -11.22 -10.37
CA GLY A 240 -15.41 -12.01 -9.40
C GLY A 240 -15.02 -11.18 -8.19
N LEU A 241 -15.31 -11.66 -6.98
CA LEU A 241 -14.96 -10.99 -5.73
C LEU A 241 -13.93 -11.82 -4.96
N THR A 242 -12.72 -11.30 -4.85
CA THR A 242 -11.60 -11.94 -4.14
C THR A 242 -11.63 -11.66 -2.64
N LEU A 243 -11.07 -12.56 -1.85
CA LEU A 243 -10.87 -12.40 -0.41
C LEU A 243 -9.78 -13.35 0.11
N PRO A 244 -9.16 -13.09 1.27
CA PRO A 244 -9.20 -11.85 2.04
C PRO A 244 -8.16 -10.87 1.47
N HIS A 245 -7.82 -9.80 2.19
CA HIS A 245 -6.72 -8.94 1.79
C HIS A 245 -5.35 -9.64 1.89
N VAL A 246 -4.39 -9.12 1.13
CA VAL A 246 -3.02 -9.63 1.02
C VAL A 246 -2.04 -8.58 1.52
N LEU A 247 -0.99 -9.03 2.19
CA LEU A 247 0.07 -8.17 2.68
C LEU A 247 0.84 -7.57 1.50
N MET A 248 0.86 -6.24 1.39
CA MET A 248 1.49 -5.54 0.27
C MET A 248 2.97 -5.24 0.50
N ARG A 249 3.42 -5.26 1.76
CA ARG A 249 4.80 -4.97 2.14
C ARG A 249 5.15 -5.60 3.50
N GLU A 250 6.40 -6.03 3.63
CA GLU A 250 7.01 -6.39 4.93
C GLU A 250 7.33 -5.14 5.77
N PRO A 251 6.97 -5.09 7.06
CA PRO A 251 7.26 -3.96 7.95
C PRO A 251 8.74 -3.53 7.96
N TYR A 252 9.00 -2.23 8.10
CA TYR A 252 10.36 -1.70 8.16
C TYR A 252 10.96 -1.99 9.53
N GLY A 253 12.25 -2.33 9.55
CA GLY A 253 12.98 -2.60 10.77
C GLY A 253 14.40 -3.05 10.47
N ALA A 254 15.29 -2.97 11.44
CA ALA A 254 16.69 -3.35 11.25
C ALA A 254 16.88 -4.84 10.90
N ALA A 255 15.99 -5.70 11.39
CA ALA A 255 16.02 -7.15 11.14
C ALA A 255 15.34 -7.56 9.82
N THR A 256 14.43 -6.73 9.32
CA THR A 256 13.59 -7.01 8.14
C THR A 256 14.09 -6.16 6.97
N LYS A 257 13.52 -4.97 6.81
CA LYS A 257 13.85 -4.02 5.75
C LYS A 257 14.40 -2.72 6.34
N PRO A 258 15.73 -2.56 6.40
CA PRO A 258 16.34 -1.35 6.96
C PRO A 258 16.16 -0.15 6.03
N THR A 259 16.06 1.03 6.62
CA THR A 259 16.01 2.33 5.94
C THR A 259 17.39 2.97 5.86
N GLU A 260 17.66 3.72 4.79
CA GLU A 260 18.99 4.33 4.57
C GLU A 260 19.20 5.62 5.38
N SER A 261 18.16 6.42 5.56
CA SER A 261 18.28 7.79 6.10
C SER A 261 18.38 7.87 7.62
N PHE A 262 17.58 7.06 8.33
CA PHE A 262 17.54 6.98 9.79
C PHE A 262 17.12 5.57 10.20
N ARG A 263 17.29 5.17 11.46
CA ARG A 263 16.87 3.84 11.93
C ARG A 263 15.37 3.84 12.20
N PHE A 264 14.58 3.50 11.20
CA PHE A 264 13.14 3.37 11.35
C PHE A 264 12.78 1.97 11.84
N GLU A 265 12.09 1.91 12.98
CA GLU A 265 11.46 0.68 13.48
C GLU A 265 9.94 0.86 13.41
N GLU A 266 9.31 0.08 12.53
CA GLU A 266 7.87 0.09 12.38
C GLU A 266 7.22 -0.72 13.52
N ASN A 267 6.26 -0.11 14.21
CA ASN A 267 5.68 -0.68 15.43
C ASN A 267 4.64 -1.76 15.11
N VAL A 268 5.08 -2.93 14.66
CA VAL A 268 4.24 -4.05 14.28
C VAL A 268 4.67 -5.33 15.02
N ASP A 269 3.84 -5.79 15.95
CA ASP A 269 4.12 -6.93 16.83
C ASP A 269 3.40 -8.23 16.43
N GLY A 270 2.60 -8.20 15.35
CA GLY A 270 1.81 -9.34 14.92
C GLY A 270 0.42 -9.46 15.57
N THR A 271 0.18 -8.76 16.68
CA THR A 271 -1.10 -8.82 17.44
C THR A 271 -2.17 -7.95 16.78
N ASP A 272 -1.82 -6.72 16.42
CA ASP A 272 -2.72 -5.79 15.73
C ASP A 272 -2.59 -5.97 14.21
N HIS A 273 -3.63 -6.51 13.59
CA HIS A 273 -3.67 -6.70 12.15
C HIS A 273 -3.74 -5.37 11.41
N LYS A 274 -4.32 -4.30 11.98
CA LYS A 274 -4.53 -3.02 11.27
C LYS A 274 -3.23 -2.28 10.96
N LYS A 275 -2.17 -2.54 11.73
CA LYS A 275 -0.86 -1.91 11.50
C LYS A 275 -0.12 -2.47 10.28
N TYR A 276 -0.52 -3.64 9.80
CA TYR A 276 0.02 -4.19 8.56
C TYR A 276 -0.60 -3.51 7.35
N LEU A 277 0.19 -3.37 6.30
CA LEU A 277 -0.29 -2.80 5.05
C LEU A 277 -0.98 -3.85 4.18
N TRP A 278 -2.27 -3.98 4.40
CA TRP A 278 -3.14 -4.83 3.59
C TRP A 278 -3.51 -4.15 2.27
N GLY A 279 -3.74 -4.96 1.25
CA GLY A 279 -4.29 -4.48 0.00
C GLY A 279 -5.13 -5.53 -0.71
N ASN A 280 -5.74 -5.08 -1.80
CA ASN A 280 -6.74 -5.83 -2.52
C ASN A 280 -6.17 -7.08 -3.23
N ALA A 281 -6.75 -8.25 -2.96
CA ALA A 281 -6.37 -9.51 -3.59
C ALA A 281 -6.69 -9.56 -5.09
N ALA A 282 -7.54 -8.67 -5.61
CA ALA A 282 -7.83 -8.56 -7.03
C ALA A 282 -6.58 -8.26 -7.86
N TYR A 283 -5.59 -7.54 -7.28
CA TYR A 283 -4.30 -7.34 -7.93
C TYR A 283 -3.51 -8.66 -8.06
N ALA A 284 -3.57 -9.54 -7.06
CA ALA A 284 -2.92 -10.85 -7.11
C ALA A 284 -3.61 -11.80 -8.10
N LEU A 285 -4.94 -11.72 -8.25
CA LEU A 285 -5.65 -12.43 -9.32
C LEU A 285 -5.31 -11.83 -10.69
N GLY A 286 -5.18 -10.52 -10.77
CA GLY A 286 -4.74 -9.79 -11.96
C GLY A 286 -3.38 -10.24 -12.48
N THR A 287 -2.41 -10.50 -11.60
CA THR A 287 -1.11 -11.02 -12.02
C THR A 287 -1.19 -12.45 -12.58
N ARG A 288 -2.08 -13.29 -12.04
CA ARG A 288 -2.33 -14.63 -12.60
C ARG A 288 -2.96 -14.57 -13.99
N LEU A 289 -3.88 -13.62 -14.21
CA LEU A 289 -4.48 -13.39 -15.54
C LEU A 289 -3.44 -12.96 -16.57
N THR A 290 -2.61 -11.98 -16.23
CA THR A 290 -1.60 -11.46 -17.16
C THR A 290 -0.50 -12.49 -17.43
N GLU A 291 -0.12 -13.28 -16.42
CA GLU A 291 0.82 -14.39 -16.56
C GLU A 291 0.26 -15.50 -17.47
N ALA A 292 -0.98 -15.95 -17.23
CA ALA A 292 -1.65 -16.94 -18.08
C ALA A 292 -1.71 -16.50 -19.55
N PHE A 293 -2.09 -15.23 -19.78
CA PHE A 293 -2.10 -14.66 -21.12
C PHE A 293 -0.70 -14.59 -21.73
N SER A 294 0.32 -14.19 -20.97
CA SER A 294 1.70 -14.12 -21.48
C SER A 294 2.27 -15.51 -21.81
N MET A 295 1.91 -16.55 -21.06
CA MET A 295 2.42 -17.90 -21.27
C MET A 295 1.67 -18.66 -22.36
N HIS A 296 0.35 -18.45 -22.47
CA HIS A 296 -0.51 -19.31 -23.29
C HIS A 296 -1.30 -18.56 -24.36
N GLY A 297 -1.38 -17.22 -24.29
CA GLY A 297 -2.28 -16.41 -25.11
C GLY A 297 -3.75 -16.45 -24.66
N TRP A 298 -4.06 -17.16 -23.58
CA TRP A 298 -5.41 -17.34 -23.04
C TRP A 298 -5.41 -17.30 -21.51
N CYS A 299 -6.48 -16.77 -20.92
CA CYS A 299 -6.63 -16.58 -19.48
C CYS A 299 -7.26 -17.80 -18.76
N VAL A 300 -6.92 -19.02 -19.16
CA VAL A 300 -7.54 -20.25 -18.60
C VAL A 300 -6.79 -20.77 -17.38
N ALA A 301 -5.47 -20.64 -17.38
CA ALA A 301 -4.58 -21.15 -16.33
C ALA A 301 -4.44 -20.13 -15.18
N ILE A 302 -5.52 -19.90 -14.43
CA ILE A 302 -5.58 -18.92 -13.33
C ILE A 302 -6.04 -19.53 -11.99
N ARG A 303 -6.14 -20.86 -11.92
CA ARG A 303 -6.67 -21.58 -10.75
C ARG A 303 -5.93 -22.88 -10.47
N GLY A 304 -5.88 -23.28 -9.21
CA GLY A 304 -5.16 -24.45 -8.73
C GLY A 304 -3.66 -24.19 -8.60
N VAL A 305 -3.02 -24.89 -7.66
CA VAL A 305 -1.58 -24.74 -7.37
C VAL A 305 -0.72 -25.01 -8.61
N GLU A 306 -1.01 -26.09 -9.33
CA GLU A 306 -0.31 -26.45 -10.59
C GLU A 306 -0.99 -25.88 -11.84
N GLY A 307 -2.19 -25.31 -11.71
CA GLY A 307 -3.01 -24.81 -12.82
C GLY A 307 -2.88 -23.31 -13.07
N GLY A 308 -1.82 -22.68 -12.54
CA GLY A 308 -1.54 -21.25 -12.71
C GLY A 308 -2.30 -20.34 -11.74
N GLY A 309 -2.88 -20.88 -10.66
CA GLY A 309 -3.49 -20.10 -9.58
C GLY A 309 -2.53 -19.73 -8.43
N LEU A 310 -1.26 -20.15 -8.51
CA LEU A 310 -0.26 -19.97 -7.45
C LEU A 310 0.30 -18.54 -7.45
N VAL A 311 0.12 -17.85 -6.33
CA VAL A 311 0.72 -16.55 -6.00
C VAL A 311 1.96 -16.77 -5.16
N GLN A 312 3.12 -16.34 -5.66
CA GLN A 312 4.43 -16.53 -5.00
C GLN A 312 5.03 -15.20 -4.58
N GLY A 313 5.99 -15.25 -3.65
CA GLY A 313 6.74 -14.07 -3.21
C GLY A 313 5.88 -13.08 -2.44
N LEU A 314 4.90 -13.57 -1.68
CA LEU A 314 4.15 -12.71 -0.77
C LEU A 314 5.08 -12.24 0.36
N PRO A 315 4.97 -10.98 0.79
CA PRO A 315 5.72 -10.50 1.94
C PRO A 315 5.42 -11.37 3.16
N THR A 316 6.46 -11.74 3.90
CA THR A 316 6.34 -12.48 5.15
C THR A 316 6.99 -11.66 6.25
N HIS A 317 6.41 -11.70 7.45
CA HIS A 317 6.97 -11.03 8.63
C HIS A 317 7.05 -12.05 9.75
N THR A 318 8.24 -12.23 10.33
CA THR A 318 8.44 -13.10 11.49
C THR A 318 8.57 -12.26 12.75
N PHE A 319 7.81 -12.61 13.78
CA PHE A 319 7.84 -11.94 15.08
C PHE A 319 7.97 -12.97 16.20
N GLN A 320 8.46 -12.52 17.35
CA GLN A 320 8.51 -13.35 18.55
C GLN A 320 7.16 -13.27 19.27
N THR A 321 6.59 -14.42 19.62
CA THR A 321 5.38 -14.51 20.43
C THR A 321 5.70 -14.29 21.91
N ASP A 322 4.67 -14.05 22.72
CA ASP A 322 4.81 -13.93 24.19
C ASP A 322 5.40 -15.19 24.84
N GLU A 323 5.29 -16.34 24.17
CA GLU A 323 5.85 -17.63 24.59
C GLU A 323 7.32 -17.82 24.15
N GLY A 324 7.89 -16.85 23.43
CA GLY A 324 9.27 -16.87 22.94
C GLY A 324 9.47 -17.66 21.65
N GLU A 325 8.40 -18.16 21.02
CA GLU A 325 8.46 -18.84 19.74
C GLU A 325 8.51 -17.84 18.59
N VAL A 326 9.22 -18.18 17.51
CA VAL A 326 9.21 -17.37 16.28
C VAL A 326 8.03 -17.80 15.44
N ALA A 327 7.05 -16.90 15.29
CA ALA A 327 5.88 -17.10 14.45
C ALA A 327 5.99 -16.27 13.17
N MET A 328 5.47 -16.81 12.06
CA MET A 328 5.30 -16.08 10.81
C MET A 328 3.88 -15.52 10.74
N LYS A 329 3.75 -14.22 10.46
CA LYS A 329 2.46 -13.61 10.14
C LYS A 329 1.95 -14.19 8.83
N CYS A 330 0.68 -14.57 8.81
CA CYS A 330 -0.01 -15.01 7.59
C CYS A 330 0.02 -13.87 6.55
N PRO A 331 0.53 -14.11 5.32
CA PRO A 331 0.54 -13.10 4.25
C PRO A 331 -0.85 -12.74 3.70
N THR A 332 -1.86 -13.58 3.98
CA THR A 332 -3.28 -13.22 3.86
C THR A 332 -3.82 -12.89 5.26
N GLU A 333 -4.81 -12.00 5.38
CA GLU A 333 -5.31 -11.57 6.70
C GLU A 333 -5.71 -12.73 7.62
N VAL A 334 -6.28 -13.78 7.01
CA VAL A 334 -6.68 -15.00 7.70
C VAL A 334 -6.27 -16.22 6.87
N ALA A 335 -5.96 -17.32 7.56
CA ALA A 335 -5.72 -18.62 6.94
C ALA A 335 -7.07 -19.31 6.65
N ILE A 336 -7.33 -19.58 5.37
CA ILE A 336 -8.55 -20.25 4.91
C ILE A 336 -8.28 -21.77 4.84
N THR A 337 -9.16 -22.57 5.44
CA THR A 337 -9.11 -24.05 5.32
C THR A 337 -9.85 -24.52 4.09
N ASP A 338 -9.55 -25.71 3.57
CA ASP A 338 -10.22 -26.30 2.41
C ASP A 338 -11.76 -26.30 2.51
N ARG A 339 -12.30 -26.57 3.72
CA ARG A 339 -13.75 -26.50 3.95
C ARG A 339 -14.28 -25.08 3.71
N ARG A 340 -13.57 -24.06 4.19
CA ARG A 340 -13.96 -22.65 4.05
C ARG A 340 -13.78 -22.14 2.64
N GLU A 341 -12.70 -22.53 1.98
CA GLU A 341 -12.47 -22.27 0.56
C GLU A 341 -13.69 -22.71 -0.24
N LYS A 342 -14.16 -23.94 -0.02
CA LYS A 342 -15.36 -24.46 -0.68
C LYS A 342 -16.62 -23.66 -0.32
N GLU A 343 -16.84 -23.36 0.96
CA GLU A 343 -17.99 -22.55 1.40
C GLU A 343 -18.00 -21.17 0.73
N PHE A 344 -16.86 -20.48 0.61
CA PHE A 344 -16.77 -19.20 -0.10
C PHE A 344 -17.01 -19.35 -1.61
N SER A 345 -16.39 -20.34 -2.24
CA SER A 345 -16.54 -20.62 -3.67
C SER A 345 -18.00 -20.96 -4.04
N ASP A 346 -18.69 -21.78 -3.23
CA ASP A 346 -20.10 -22.10 -3.42
C ASP A 346 -21.01 -20.85 -3.24
N ASN A 347 -20.52 -19.85 -2.48
CA ASN A 347 -21.19 -18.56 -2.30
C ASN A 347 -20.76 -17.46 -3.30
N GLY A 348 -19.97 -17.79 -4.33
CA GLY A 348 -19.62 -16.88 -5.42
C GLY A 348 -18.45 -15.94 -5.11
N PHE A 349 -17.53 -16.36 -4.24
CA PHE A 349 -16.29 -15.64 -3.94
C PHE A 349 -15.06 -16.40 -4.48
N ILE A 350 -13.95 -15.67 -4.60
CA ILE A 350 -12.65 -16.17 -5.08
C ILE A 350 -11.64 -16.11 -3.91
N PRO A 351 -11.59 -17.15 -3.07
CA PRO A 351 -10.70 -17.18 -1.91
C PRO A 351 -9.23 -17.38 -2.33
N LEU A 352 -8.34 -16.55 -1.80
CA LEU A 352 -6.90 -16.76 -1.84
C LEU A 352 -6.46 -17.52 -0.59
N VAL A 353 -6.03 -18.76 -0.79
CA VAL A 353 -5.66 -19.66 0.31
C VAL A 353 -4.15 -19.64 0.50
N HIS A 354 -3.69 -19.12 1.64
CA HIS A 354 -2.28 -19.18 2.04
C HIS A 354 -1.83 -20.61 2.34
N CYS A 355 -0.64 -20.98 1.87
CA CYS A 355 -0.03 -22.24 2.28
C CYS A 355 0.77 -22.06 3.57
N LYS A 356 0.35 -22.77 4.61
CA LYS A 356 0.92 -22.64 5.96
C LYS A 356 2.44 -22.83 5.96
N GLY A 357 3.13 -21.84 6.52
CA GLY A 357 4.59 -21.87 6.73
C GLY A 357 5.42 -21.47 5.50
N THR A 358 4.78 -20.97 4.44
CA THR A 358 5.47 -20.54 3.22
C THR A 358 5.05 -19.13 2.82
N ASP A 359 5.70 -18.58 1.79
CA ASP A 359 5.45 -17.27 1.20
C ASP A 359 4.50 -17.33 -0.02
N TYR A 360 3.79 -18.44 -0.21
CA TYR A 360 2.90 -18.64 -1.34
C TYR A 360 1.45 -18.87 -0.91
N ALA A 361 0.52 -18.45 -1.77
CA ALA A 361 -0.90 -18.66 -1.65
C ALA A 361 -1.46 -19.11 -3.00
N ALA A 362 -2.65 -19.71 -3.04
CA ALA A 362 -3.25 -20.16 -4.29
C ALA A 362 -4.75 -19.84 -4.36
N PHE A 363 -5.20 -19.44 -5.54
CA PHE A 363 -6.61 -19.46 -5.90
C PHE A 363 -6.97 -20.88 -6.35
N PHE A 364 -7.67 -21.65 -5.54
CA PHE A 364 -8.08 -23.02 -5.91
C PHE A 364 -9.26 -23.02 -6.88
N ALA A 365 -10.21 -22.11 -6.66
CA ALA A 365 -11.32 -21.84 -7.56
C ALA A 365 -11.45 -20.33 -7.83
N THR A 366 -11.89 -20.01 -9.04
CA THR A 366 -12.15 -18.65 -9.51
C THR A 366 -13.62 -18.55 -9.94
N GLN A 367 -14.53 -18.81 -9.00
CA GLN A 367 -15.97 -18.74 -9.25
C GLN A 367 -16.43 -17.28 -9.38
N SER A 368 -17.30 -17.01 -10.35
CA SER A 368 -18.01 -15.74 -10.40
C SER A 368 -19.02 -15.63 -9.26
N ALA A 369 -19.55 -14.43 -9.03
CA ALA A 369 -20.66 -14.22 -8.10
C ALA A 369 -21.91 -15.02 -8.48
N ASN A 370 -22.13 -15.26 -9.77
CA ASN A 370 -23.30 -15.98 -10.27
C ASN A 370 -23.52 -17.35 -9.61
N LYS A 371 -24.78 -17.65 -9.32
CA LYS A 371 -25.23 -18.96 -8.87
C LYS A 371 -25.83 -19.70 -10.08
N ALA A 372 -25.04 -20.61 -10.62
CA ALA A 372 -25.39 -21.40 -11.81
C ALA A 372 -26.32 -22.58 -11.48
#